data_AF-A0A5B6YH01-F1
#
_entry.id   AF-A0A5B6YH01-F1
#
_cell.length_a   1.000
_cell.length_b   1.000
_cell.length_c   1.000
_cell.angle_alpha   90.00
_cell.angle_beta   90.00
_cell.angle_gamma   90.00
#
_symmetry.space_group_name_H-M   'P 1'
#
loop_
_entity.id
_entity.type
_entity.pdbx_description
1 polymer ?
#
loop_
_entity_poly.entity_id
_entity_poly.type
_entity_poly.pdbx_seq_one_letter_code
_entity_poly.pdbx_strand_id
1 'polypeptide(L)'
;MTIISLVTTHVWTMVGLLMLFFCVSFTNSYYIDGESEPRNGPSVTYKYDRIDEVKKHKECAVVLGSASEFKPDDHRMYSIKEELSFKNGDWWQELNGAPLMPFDDRDVSMSSSDLRSPLQLVSLWVTDVDRAHRSKKLVSVSGVLQIGMTLDGLFVQKPYEGSHHFDIWPRHSQLSVSFQGIYTESEEN
;
A
#
# COMPACT_ATOMS: atom_id res chain seq x y z
N MET A 1 39.26 -37.25 31.87
CA MET A 1 38.33 -37.30 30.71
C MET A 1 36.97 -36.63 30.97
N THR A 2 36.58 -36.37 32.22
CA THR A 2 35.26 -35.78 32.55
C THR A 2 35.17 -34.26 32.37
N ILE A 3 36.26 -33.52 32.60
CA ILE A 3 36.27 -32.04 32.50
C ILE A 3 36.17 -31.57 31.05
N ILE A 4 36.84 -32.25 30.11
CA ILE A 4 36.81 -31.89 28.69
C ILE A 4 35.39 -32.04 28.15
N SER A 5 34.69 -33.13 28.47
CA SER A 5 33.30 -33.39 28.05
C SER A 5 32.30 -32.34 28.55
N LEU A 6 32.51 -31.83 29.78
CA LEU A 6 31.67 -30.78 30.37
C LEU A 6 31.88 -29.43 29.65
N VAL A 7 33.12 -29.11 29.27
CA VAL A 7 33.42 -27.88 28.51
C VAL A 7 32.83 -27.96 27.10
N THR A 8 32.93 -29.10 26.42
CA THR A 8 32.35 -29.25 25.07
C THR A 8 30.83 -29.14 25.08
N THR A 9 30.16 -29.70 26.08
CA THR A 9 28.70 -29.59 26.22
C THR A 9 28.29 -28.15 26.51
N HIS A 10 28.95 -27.42 27.41
CA HIS A 10 28.65 -26.01 27.66
C HIS A 10 28.88 -25.11 26.44
N VAL A 11 29.96 -25.35 25.68
CA VAL A 11 30.22 -24.60 24.43
C VAL A 11 29.14 -24.88 23.39
N TRP A 12 28.71 -26.13 23.23
CA TRP A 12 27.64 -26.50 22.29
C TRP A 12 26.30 -25.87 22.67
N THR A 13 25.96 -25.84 23.97
CA THR A 13 24.73 -25.19 24.45
C THR A 13 24.76 -23.68 24.20
N MET A 14 25.92 -23.03 24.40
CA MET A 14 26.09 -21.60 24.13
C MET A 14 25.96 -21.26 22.64
N VAL A 15 26.57 -22.06 21.76
CA VAL A 15 26.44 -21.89 20.30
C VAL A 15 24.99 -22.10 19.85
N GLY A 16 24.31 -23.12 20.37
CA GLY A 16 22.88 -23.36 20.09
C GLY A 16 21.98 -22.20 20.52
N LEU A 17 22.22 -21.63 21.72
CA LEU A 17 21.50 -20.45 22.22
C LEU A 17 21.77 -19.20 21.37
N LEU A 18 23.03 -19.00 20.94
CA LEU A 18 23.39 -17.87 20.08
C LEU A 18 22.68 -17.96 18.72
N MET A 19 22.64 -19.15 18.12
CA MET A 19 21.94 -19.40 16.85
C MET A 19 20.43 -19.19 16.99
N LEU A 20 19.83 -19.60 18.12
CA LEU A 20 18.42 -19.33 18.44
C LEU A 20 18.13 -17.82 18.55
N PHE A 21 19.01 -17.06 19.22
CA PHE A 21 18.90 -15.60 19.31
C PHE A 21 19.02 -14.92 17.94
N PHE A 22 19.94 -15.36 17.08
CA PHE A 22 20.03 -14.85 15.72
C PHE A 22 18.76 -15.17 14.91
N CYS A 23 18.25 -16.40 14.97
CA CYS A 23 17.01 -16.78 14.27
C CYS A 23 15.79 -15.96 14.72
N VAL A 24 15.64 -15.69 16.02
CA VAL A 24 14.54 -14.86 16.56
C VAL A 24 14.71 -13.37 16.22
N SER A 25 15.95 -12.91 16.04
CA SER A 25 16.23 -11.53 15.64
C SER A 25 15.92 -11.29 14.15
N PHE A 26 16.17 -12.28 13.28
CA PHE A 26 15.83 -12.19 11.86
C PHE A 26 14.32 -12.25 11.61
N THR A 27 13.57 -13.06 12.35
CA THR A 27 12.10 -13.15 12.19
C THR A 27 11.37 -11.89 12.67
N ASN A 28 11.90 -11.17 13.67
CA ASN A 28 11.36 -9.87 14.07
C ASN A 28 11.67 -8.74 13.07
N SER A 29 12.70 -8.87 12.21
CA SER A 29 13.01 -7.84 11.22
C SER A 29 12.02 -7.78 10.05
N TYR A 30 11.20 -8.83 9.87
CA TYR A 30 10.12 -8.86 8.88
C TYR A 30 8.77 -8.38 9.45
N TYR A 31 8.70 -8.08 10.75
CA TYR A 31 7.55 -7.46 11.42
C TYR A 31 7.90 -6.03 11.87
N ILE A 32 8.32 -5.19 10.91
CA ILE A 32 8.14 -3.75 11.04
C ILE A 32 7.29 -3.30 9.85
N ASP A 33 6.00 -3.62 9.94
CA ASP A 33 4.95 -2.79 9.32
C ASP A 33 4.01 -2.28 10.42
N GLY A 34 4.61 -1.93 11.56
CA GLY A 34 4.04 -0.94 12.46
C GLY A 34 4.51 0.40 11.95
N GLU A 35 3.61 1.14 11.31
CA GLU A 35 3.74 2.51 10.83
C GLU A 35 4.39 3.40 11.92
N SER A 36 5.72 3.37 12.02
CA SER A 36 6.47 4.40 12.72
C SER A 36 6.56 5.56 11.75
N GLU A 37 5.48 6.34 11.69
CA GLU A 37 5.57 7.68 11.13
C GLU A 37 6.78 8.35 11.80
N PRO A 38 7.75 8.86 11.02
CA PRO A 38 8.80 9.68 11.59
C PRO A 38 8.11 10.86 12.26
N ARG A 39 8.28 10.97 13.58
CA ARG A 39 7.67 11.97 14.49
C ARG A 39 7.97 13.44 14.14
N ASN A 40 8.64 13.70 13.01
CA ASN A 40 9.09 14.99 12.50
C ASN A 40 8.73 15.22 11.01
N GLY A 41 7.74 14.51 10.47
CA GLY A 41 7.13 14.89 9.19
C GLY A 41 6.31 16.18 9.36
N PRO A 42 6.16 17.03 8.33
CA PRO A 42 5.20 18.13 8.38
C PRO A 42 3.82 17.55 8.71
N SER A 43 3.11 18.16 9.67
CA SER A 43 1.72 17.79 9.95
C SER A 43 0.90 18.00 8.68
N VAL A 44 0.51 16.91 8.03
CA VAL A 44 -0.34 16.95 6.85
C VAL A 44 -1.73 17.35 7.31
N THR A 45 -2.22 18.49 6.82
CA THR A 45 -3.59 18.92 7.05
C THR A 45 -4.46 18.39 5.92
N TYR A 46 -5.36 17.47 6.23
CA TYR A 46 -6.30 16.91 5.27
C TYR A 46 -7.42 17.89 4.97
N LYS A 47 -7.77 17.99 3.70
CA LYS A 47 -8.91 18.76 3.21
C LYS A 47 -9.77 17.86 2.35
N TYR A 48 -11.08 18.08 2.38
CA TYR A 48 -12.08 17.24 1.73
C TYR A 48 -13.00 18.07 0.81
N ASP A 49 -12.38 18.95 0.04
CA ASP A 49 -13.07 20.02 -0.68
C ASP A 49 -13.82 19.51 -1.93
N ARG A 50 -13.54 18.29 -2.38
CA ARG A 50 -14.13 17.71 -3.61
C ARG A 50 -15.35 16.81 -3.36
N ILE A 51 -15.80 16.67 -2.12
CA ILE A 51 -16.92 15.78 -1.78
C ILE A 51 -18.22 16.19 -2.48
N ASP A 52 -18.46 17.49 -2.64
CA ASP A 52 -19.67 17.98 -3.31
C ASP A 52 -19.69 17.64 -4.80
N GLU A 53 -18.53 17.55 -5.44
CA GLU A 53 -18.39 17.09 -6.83
C GLU A 53 -18.76 15.60 -6.91
N VAL A 54 -18.21 14.78 -6.02
CA VAL A 54 -18.46 13.33 -5.96
C VAL A 54 -19.95 13.05 -5.73
N LYS A 55 -20.59 13.73 -4.78
CA LYS A 55 -22.03 13.55 -4.48
C LYS A 55 -22.93 13.93 -5.66
N LYS A 56 -22.51 14.86 -6.50
CA LYS A 56 -23.28 15.32 -7.68
C LYS A 56 -23.04 14.45 -8.91
N HIS A 57 -21.95 13.69 -8.96
CA HIS A 57 -21.66 12.82 -10.09
C HIS A 57 -22.69 11.68 -10.15
N LYS A 58 -23.35 11.52 -11.31
CA LYS A 58 -24.49 10.60 -11.46
C LYS A 58 -24.14 9.16 -11.09
N GLU A 59 -22.96 8.70 -11.48
CA GLU A 59 -22.49 7.34 -11.21
C GLU A 59 -22.26 7.12 -9.71
N CYS A 60 -21.69 8.12 -9.03
CA CYS A 60 -21.48 8.06 -7.58
C CYS A 60 -22.80 8.18 -6.81
N ALA A 61 -23.75 8.98 -7.29
CA ALA A 61 -25.05 9.17 -6.64
C ALA A 61 -25.82 7.85 -6.50
N VAL A 62 -25.68 6.92 -7.46
CA VAL A 62 -26.27 5.58 -7.38
C VAL A 62 -25.65 4.78 -6.23
N VAL A 63 -24.33 4.73 -6.15
CA VAL A 63 -23.59 4.02 -5.09
C VAL A 63 -23.89 4.62 -3.71
N LEU A 64 -23.94 5.95 -3.61
CA LEU A 64 -24.26 6.65 -2.37
C LEU A 64 -25.74 6.49 -1.97
N GLY A 65 -26.62 6.23 -2.92
CA GLY A 65 -28.04 5.97 -2.67
C GLY A 65 -28.29 4.60 -2.03
N SER A 66 -27.47 3.59 -2.35
CA SER A 66 -27.55 2.24 -1.78
C SER A 66 -26.76 2.08 -0.47
N ALA A 67 -26.22 3.17 0.07
CA ALA A 67 -25.44 3.18 1.29
C ALA A 67 -26.27 2.76 2.52
N SER A 68 -25.77 1.78 3.27
CA SER A 68 -26.29 1.38 4.58
C SER A 68 -25.81 2.32 5.69
N GLU A 69 -26.55 2.38 6.80
CA GLU A 69 -26.09 3.14 7.96
C GLU A 69 -25.02 2.34 8.72
N PHE A 70 -23.90 3.00 9.05
CA PHE A 70 -22.87 2.44 9.92
C PHE A 70 -23.43 2.16 11.32
N LYS A 71 -22.92 1.11 11.97
CA LYS A 71 -23.28 0.83 13.36
C LYS A 71 -22.68 1.90 14.30
N PRO A 72 -23.38 2.31 15.37
CA PRO A 72 -22.91 3.39 16.26
C PRO A 72 -21.53 3.13 16.89
N ASP A 73 -21.29 1.88 17.27
CA ASP A 73 -20.04 1.38 17.89
C ASP A 73 -19.18 0.60 16.91
N ASP A 74 -19.23 0.95 15.62
CA ASP A 74 -18.50 0.20 14.62
C ASP A 74 -16.99 0.44 14.74
N HIS A 75 -16.31 -0.53 15.36
CA HIS A 75 -14.86 -0.59 15.40
C HIS A 75 -14.22 -0.65 13.99
N ARG A 76 -15.00 -0.97 12.94
CA ARG A 76 -14.51 -0.94 11.55
C ARG A 76 -14.02 0.43 11.11
N MET A 77 -14.51 1.52 11.69
CA MET A 77 -13.96 2.87 11.44
C MET A 77 -12.46 2.97 11.75
N TYR A 78 -11.96 2.11 12.63
CA TYR A 78 -10.54 2.02 12.95
C TYR A 78 -9.76 1.16 11.96
N SER A 79 -10.42 0.19 11.30
CA SER A 79 -9.79 -0.71 10.34
C SER A 79 -9.88 -0.24 8.89
N ILE A 80 -10.75 0.71 8.53
CA ILE A 80 -10.88 1.24 7.15
C ILE A 80 -9.52 1.55 6.50
N LYS A 81 -8.63 2.19 7.27
CA LYS A 81 -7.29 2.56 6.78
C LYS A 81 -6.52 1.34 6.30
N GLU A 82 -6.51 0.27 7.10
CA GLU A 82 -5.79 -0.96 6.78
C GLU A 82 -6.54 -1.84 5.76
N GLU A 83 -7.86 -1.95 5.89
CA GLU A 83 -8.70 -2.79 5.01
C GLU A 83 -8.70 -2.30 3.56
N LEU A 84 -8.70 -0.98 3.35
CA LEU A 84 -8.67 -0.40 2.00
C LEU A 84 -7.26 -0.27 1.43
N SER A 85 -6.23 -0.28 2.27
CA SER A 85 -4.86 -0.17 1.80
C SER A 85 -4.37 -1.50 1.25
N PHE A 86 -3.75 -1.47 0.08
CA PHE A 86 -3.14 -2.65 -0.51
C PHE A 86 -1.89 -2.27 -1.29
N LYS A 87 -1.05 -3.26 -1.53
CA LYS A 87 0.25 -3.05 -2.16
C LYS A 87 0.46 -4.04 -3.28
N ASN A 88 0.97 -3.56 -4.41
CA ASN A 88 1.32 -4.38 -5.57
C ASN A 88 0.16 -5.23 -6.10
N GLY A 89 -1.04 -4.67 -6.12
CA GLY A 89 -2.15 -5.25 -6.89
C GLY A 89 -1.87 -5.16 -8.38
N ASP A 90 -2.51 -6.03 -9.16
CA ASP A 90 -2.44 -5.99 -10.61
C ASP A 90 -3.41 -4.95 -11.18
N TRP A 91 -3.03 -4.31 -12.29
CA TRP A 91 -3.94 -3.52 -13.11
C TRP A 91 -3.82 -3.92 -14.57
N TRP A 92 -4.85 -3.62 -15.36
CA TRP A 92 -4.85 -3.79 -16.81
C TRP A 92 -5.64 -2.68 -17.47
N GLN A 93 -5.36 -2.45 -18.75
CA GLN A 93 -6.10 -1.53 -19.59
C GLN A 93 -6.62 -2.29 -20.81
N GLU A 94 -7.80 -1.90 -21.30
CA GLU A 94 -8.28 -2.36 -22.59
C GLU A 94 -7.33 -1.88 -23.70
N LEU A 95 -7.07 -2.74 -24.70
CA LEU A 95 -6.12 -2.49 -25.80
C LEU A 95 -6.55 -1.38 -26.77
N ASN A 96 -7.72 -0.77 -26.56
CA ASN A 96 -8.32 0.19 -27.45
C ASN A 96 -8.01 1.62 -27.00
N GLY A 97 -6.82 2.13 -27.30
CA GLY A 97 -6.49 3.53 -27.05
C GLY A 97 -5.02 3.81 -26.79
N ALA A 98 -4.73 5.02 -26.29
CA ALA A 98 -3.41 5.37 -25.79
C ALA A 98 -3.12 4.63 -24.48
N PRO A 99 -1.88 4.13 -24.28
CA PRO A 99 -1.52 3.45 -23.04
C PRO A 99 -1.63 4.41 -21.86
N LEU A 100 -2.21 3.93 -20.75
CA LEU A 100 -2.34 4.69 -19.50
C LEU A 100 -0.95 5.05 -18.96
N MET A 101 -0.02 4.09 -19.03
CA MET A 101 1.35 4.25 -18.58
C MET A 101 2.31 4.05 -19.75
N PRO A 102 3.18 5.02 -20.09
CA PRO A 102 4.26 4.79 -21.03
C PRO A 102 5.31 3.86 -20.39
N PHE A 103 6.09 3.15 -21.20
CA PHE A 103 7.15 2.26 -20.70
C PHE A 103 8.43 2.47 -21.52
N ASP A 104 9.56 2.65 -20.83
CA ASP A 104 10.87 2.83 -21.46
C ASP A 104 11.57 1.47 -21.63
N ASP A 105 11.53 0.95 -22.86
CA ASP A 105 12.06 -0.35 -23.24
C ASP A 105 13.44 -0.30 -23.92
N ARG A 106 14.09 0.87 -23.93
CA ARG A 106 15.35 1.11 -24.68
C ARG A 106 16.49 0.15 -24.32
N ASP A 107 16.53 -0.31 -23.06
CA ASP A 107 17.55 -1.24 -22.55
C ASP A 107 17.08 -2.71 -22.54
N VAL A 108 15.89 -3.00 -23.04
CA VAL A 108 15.35 -4.37 -23.12
C VAL A 108 15.86 -5.01 -24.42
N SER A 109 16.88 -5.86 -24.32
CA SER A 109 17.40 -6.56 -25.50
C SER A 109 16.37 -7.54 -26.08
N MET A 110 15.90 -7.28 -27.30
CA MET A 110 14.97 -8.19 -28.01
C MET A 110 15.57 -9.56 -28.37
N SER A 111 16.87 -9.77 -28.14
CA SER A 111 17.60 -10.98 -28.55
C SER A 111 17.65 -12.10 -27.50
N SER A 112 17.12 -11.90 -26.29
CA SER A 112 17.07 -12.95 -25.27
C SER A 112 15.72 -13.65 -25.28
N SER A 113 15.73 -14.99 -25.28
CA SER A 113 14.57 -15.87 -25.11
C SER A 113 13.80 -15.68 -23.78
N ASP A 114 14.23 -14.76 -22.92
CA ASP A 114 13.67 -14.44 -21.60
C ASP A 114 13.07 -13.02 -21.52
N LEU A 115 12.33 -12.59 -22.54
CA LEU A 115 11.55 -11.35 -22.47
C LEU A 115 10.43 -11.50 -21.43
N ARG A 116 10.72 -11.18 -20.16
CA ARG A 116 9.68 -10.98 -19.15
C ARG A 116 8.83 -9.78 -19.56
N SER A 117 7.51 -9.97 -19.56
CA SER A 117 6.57 -8.84 -19.64
C SER A 117 6.71 -7.96 -18.39
N PRO A 118 6.64 -6.63 -18.53
CA PRO A 118 6.61 -5.73 -17.38
C PRO A 118 5.43 -6.06 -16.46
N LEU A 119 5.67 -6.01 -15.16
CA LEU A 119 4.62 -6.10 -14.15
C LEU A 119 3.82 -4.80 -14.15
N GLN A 120 2.50 -4.91 -14.19
CA GLN A 120 1.58 -3.78 -14.06
C GLN A 120 1.11 -3.73 -12.61
N LEU A 121 1.69 -2.81 -11.83
CA LEU A 121 1.47 -2.76 -10.39
C LEU A 121 0.70 -1.51 -9.99
N VAL A 122 -0.18 -1.67 -9.01
CA VAL A 122 -0.90 -0.60 -8.34
C VAL A 122 -0.86 -0.81 -6.83
N SER A 123 -0.64 0.27 -6.08
CA SER A 123 -0.69 0.28 -4.62
C SER A 123 -1.54 1.47 -4.16
N LEU A 124 -2.33 1.23 -3.12
CA LEU A 124 -3.20 2.21 -2.52
C LEU A 124 -2.90 2.29 -1.03
N TRP A 125 -2.65 3.48 -0.52
CA TRP A 125 -2.53 3.73 0.91
C TRP A 125 -3.54 4.78 1.32
N VAL A 126 -4.44 4.41 2.24
CA VAL A 126 -5.28 5.38 2.94
C VAL A 126 -4.42 6.05 4.00
N THR A 127 -4.34 7.38 3.97
CA THR A 127 -3.54 8.19 4.89
C THR A 127 -4.40 8.80 5.98
N ASP A 128 -5.66 9.13 5.69
CA ASP A 128 -6.62 9.67 6.67
C ASP A 128 -8.06 9.19 6.44
N VAL A 129 -8.81 9.13 7.53
CA VAL A 129 -10.24 8.84 7.58
C VAL A 129 -10.90 9.89 8.46
N ASP A 130 -11.80 10.70 7.89
CA ASP A 130 -12.45 11.81 8.58
C ASP A 130 -13.55 11.33 9.54
N ARG A 131 -13.11 10.82 10.69
CA ARG A 131 -14.00 10.34 11.74
C ARG A 131 -14.79 11.47 12.40
N ALA A 132 -14.26 12.70 12.39
CA ALA A 132 -14.87 13.85 13.04
C ALA A 132 -16.11 14.35 12.30
N HIS A 133 -16.08 14.32 10.96
CA HIS A 133 -17.20 14.77 10.12
C HIS A 133 -17.93 13.62 9.41
N ARG A 134 -17.84 12.40 9.95
CA ARG A 134 -18.58 11.27 9.42
C ARG A 134 -20.09 11.53 9.44
N SER A 135 -20.78 11.06 8.42
CA SER A 135 -22.24 10.94 8.45
C SER A 135 -22.63 9.53 8.90
N LYS A 136 -23.93 9.26 8.99
CA LYS A 136 -24.44 7.91 9.28
C LYS A 136 -24.08 6.87 8.22
N LYS A 137 -23.80 7.27 6.98
CA LYS A 137 -23.69 6.36 5.83
C LYS A 137 -22.37 6.45 5.07
N LEU A 138 -21.69 7.58 5.22
CA LEU A 138 -20.48 7.89 4.47
C LEU A 138 -19.43 8.54 5.36
N VAL A 139 -18.17 8.24 5.06
CA VAL A 139 -16.99 8.84 5.67
C VAL A 139 -16.00 9.23 4.59
N SER A 140 -15.32 10.36 4.78
CA SER A 140 -14.32 10.86 3.85
C SER A 140 -12.99 10.15 4.07
N VAL A 141 -12.28 9.82 3.01
CA VAL A 141 -10.96 9.19 3.08
C VAL A 141 -9.97 9.95 2.20
N SER A 142 -8.72 10.06 2.66
CA SER A 142 -7.60 10.60 1.91
C SER A 142 -6.55 9.51 1.73
N GLY A 143 -5.81 9.55 0.64
CA GLY A 143 -4.77 8.57 0.41
C GLY A 143 -3.83 8.90 -0.73
N VAL A 144 -2.92 7.96 -0.98
CA VAL A 144 -1.96 7.98 -2.08
C VAL A 144 -2.16 6.73 -2.93
N LEU A 145 -2.30 6.93 -4.23
CA LEU A 145 -2.31 5.89 -5.24
C LEU A 145 -0.97 5.94 -5.98
N GLN A 146 -0.29 4.80 -6.07
CA GLN A 146 0.87 4.62 -6.93
C GLN A 146 0.55 3.56 -7.98
N ILE A 147 0.69 3.91 -9.25
CA ILE A 147 0.45 3.01 -10.39
C ILE A 147 1.69 3.01 -11.29
N GLY A 148 2.07 1.85 -11.83
CA GLY A 148 3.26 1.77 -12.65
C GLY A 148 3.43 0.47 -13.43
N MET A 149 4.45 0.49 -14.28
CA MET A 149 4.92 -0.66 -15.06
C MET A 149 6.40 -0.86 -14.80
N THR A 150 6.83 -2.09 -14.48
CA THR A 150 8.21 -2.33 -14.02
C THR A 150 8.72 -3.73 -14.34
N LEU A 151 9.98 -3.83 -14.73
CA LEU A 151 10.74 -5.10 -14.75
C LEU A 151 11.71 -5.23 -13.56
N ASP A 152 11.78 -4.20 -12.70
CA ASP A 152 12.74 -4.10 -11.60
C ASP A 152 12.21 -4.71 -10.28
N GLY A 153 10.97 -5.20 -10.27
CA GLY A 153 10.33 -5.83 -9.10
C GLY A 153 9.15 -5.04 -8.56
N LEU A 154 8.82 -5.24 -7.29
CA LEU A 154 7.64 -4.68 -6.63
C LEU A 154 7.90 -3.27 -6.06
N PHE A 155 6.84 -2.48 -5.86
CA PHE A 155 6.94 -1.26 -5.06
C PHE A 155 7.30 -1.60 -3.63
N VAL A 156 8.30 -0.93 -3.04
CA VAL A 156 8.82 -1.25 -1.71
C VAL A 156 8.29 -0.28 -0.65
N GLN A 157 8.15 1.01 -0.96
CA GLN A 157 7.81 2.06 0.00
C GLN A 157 6.61 2.88 -0.47
N LYS A 158 5.81 3.36 0.48
CA LYS A 158 4.75 4.35 0.23
C LYS A 158 5.40 5.68 -0.21
N PRO A 159 4.93 6.32 -1.30
CA PRO A 159 5.38 7.65 -1.67
C PRO A 159 5.10 8.70 -0.59
N TYR A 160 5.85 9.80 -0.60
CA TYR A 160 5.57 10.93 0.29
C TYR A 160 4.21 11.55 -0.02
N GLU A 161 3.44 11.88 1.00
CA GLU A 161 2.13 12.48 0.83
C GLU A 161 2.23 13.89 0.21
N GLY A 162 1.37 14.20 -0.75
CA GLY A 162 1.41 15.44 -1.53
C GLY A 162 2.45 15.44 -2.65
N SER A 163 3.27 14.40 -2.80
CA SER A 163 4.19 14.26 -3.93
C SER A 163 3.47 13.70 -5.16
N HIS A 164 2.79 14.58 -5.89
CA HIS A 164 2.25 14.25 -7.21
C HIS A 164 3.40 14.27 -8.22
N HIS A 165 3.82 13.10 -8.69
CA HIS A 165 4.93 13.02 -9.63
C HIS A 165 4.81 11.80 -10.53
N PHE A 166 5.33 11.96 -11.74
CA PHE A 166 5.48 10.92 -12.73
C PHE A 166 6.96 10.76 -13.01
N ASP A 167 7.47 9.54 -12.86
CA ASP A 167 8.85 9.20 -13.15
C ASP A 167 8.90 8.12 -14.22
N ILE A 168 9.92 8.24 -15.08
CA ILE A 168 10.23 7.24 -16.09
C ILE A 168 11.74 7.10 -16.21
N TRP A 169 12.22 5.86 -16.18
CA TRP A 169 13.60 5.49 -16.45
C TRP A 169 13.61 4.11 -17.11
N PRO A 170 14.75 3.65 -17.66
CA PRO A 170 14.77 2.37 -18.37
C PRO A 170 14.18 1.24 -17.53
N ARG A 171 13.24 0.50 -18.12
CA ARG A 171 12.54 -0.66 -17.53
C ARG A 171 11.53 -0.33 -16.42
N HIS A 172 11.21 0.94 -16.19
CA HIS A 172 10.28 1.37 -15.15
C HIS A 172 9.53 2.67 -15.49
N SER A 173 8.24 2.71 -15.15
CA SER A 173 7.47 3.94 -15.08
C SER A 173 6.52 3.90 -13.91
N GLN A 174 6.35 5.04 -13.24
CA GLN A 174 5.44 5.16 -12.11
C GLN A 174 4.78 6.53 -12.05
N LEU A 175 3.55 6.56 -11.56
CA LEU A 175 2.77 7.73 -11.26
C LEU A 175 2.29 7.63 -9.82
N SER A 176 2.63 8.64 -9.01
CA SER A 176 2.10 8.80 -7.65
C SER A 176 1.13 9.97 -7.62
N VAL A 177 -0.07 9.75 -7.09
CA VAL A 177 -1.09 10.79 -6.93
C VAL A 177 -1.76 10.68 -5.56
N SER A 178 -1.95 11.82 -4.89
CA SER A 178 -2.88 11.91 -3.77
C SER A 178 -4.33 11.97 -4.26
N PHE A 179 -5.25 11.34 -3.53
CA PHE A 179 -6.66 11.33 -3.83
C PHE A 179 -7.52 11.61 -2.59
N GLN A 180 -8.73 12.11 -2.83
CA GLN A 180 -9.81 12.23 -1.85
C GLN A 180 -10.97 11.35 -2.31
N GLY A 181 -11.59 10.62 -1.38
CA GLY A 181 -12.67 9.69 -1.68
C GLY A 181 -13.73 9.64 -0.59
N ILE A 182 -14.77 8.87 -0.85
CA ILE A 182 -15.85 8.58 0.10
C ILE A 182 -15.93 7.06 0.25
N TYR A 183 -15.90 6.60 1.49
CA TYR A 183 -16.19 5.21 1.84
C TYR A 183 -17.65 5.08 2.32
N THR A 184 -18.30 4.01 1.87
CA THR A 184 -19.66 3.63 2.23
C THR A 184 -19.76 2.11 2.30
N GLU A 185 -20.67 1.61 3.15
CA GLU A 185 -21.06 0.20 3.15
C GLU A 185 -22.41 0.03 2.44
N SER A 186 -22.68 -1.18 1.95
CA SER A 186 -23.97 -1.61 1.41
C SER A 186 -24.34 -2.94 2.03
N GLU A 187 -25.60 -3.38 1.92
CA GLU A 187 -26.02 -4.67 2.48
C GLU A 187 -25.41 -5.89 1.77
N GLU A 188 -24.84 -5.70 0.58
CA GLU A 188 -24.18 -6.76 -0.20
C GLU A 188 -22.71 -7.00 0.19
N ASN A 189 -22.08 -6.08 0.94
CA ASN A 189 -20.65 -6.08 1.28
C ASN A 189 -20.36 -6.44 2.73
#